data_AF-A0A9D8P2J2-F1
#
_entry.id   AF-A0A9D8P2J2-F1
#
_cell.length_a   1.000
_cell.length_b   1.000
_cell.length_c   1.000
_cell.angle_alpha   90.00
_cell.angle_beta   90.00
_cell.angle_gamma   90.00
#
_symmetry.space_group_name_H-M   'P 1'
#
loop_
_entity.id
_entity.type
_entity.pdbx_description
1 polymer ?
#
loop_
_entity_poly.entity_id
_entity_poly.type
_entity_poly.pdbx_seq_one_letter_code
_entity_poly.pdbx_strand_id
1 'polypeptide(L)'
;MFERHAALFLYAVSPVHMGAGTAVGLIDNPIQRERHTGHPCFAGSGIKGAVRHGFSAIGGDEKLIDRLFGPEAGSADLHAGAISFGDAQLVALPVRSLRGGYVYATCPQAVSRASRLLQLIGVRCSWPA
;
A
#
# COMPACT_ATOMS: atom_id res chain seq x y z
N MET A 1 4.29 8.36 19.20
CA MET A 1 4.42 9.11 17.93
C MET A 1 3.12 9.07 17.11
N PHE A 2 2.20 8.13 17.31
CA PHE A 2 0.83 8.19 16.78
C PHE A 2 -0.18 7.80 17.86
N GLU A 3 -1.38 8.37 17.83
CA GLU A 3 -2.45 8.07 18.79
C GLU A 3 -3.26 6.82 18.40
N ARG A 4 -3.35 6.52 17.10
CA ARG A 4 -4.10 5.39 16.55
C ARG A 4 -3.36 4.79 15.36
N HIS A 5 -3.61 3.51 15.14
CA HIS A 5 -3.03 2.73 14.05
C HIS A 5 -4.12 1.87 13.42
N ALA A 6 -4.02 1.58 12.13
CA ALA A 6 -4.91 0.67 11.43
C ALA A 6 -4.11 -0.12 10.39
N ALA A 7 -4.40 -1.42 10.27
CA ALA A 7 -3.91 -2.23 9.16
C ALA A 7 -4.90 -2.16 8.01
N LEU A 8 -4.38 -1.98 6.80
CA LEU A 8 -5.16 -1.96 5.57
C LEU A 8 -4.72 -3.11 4.67
N PHE A 9 -5.68 -3.96 4.28
CA PHE A 9 -5.48 -4.96 3.25
C PHE A 9 -6.09 -4.46 1.94
N LEU A 10 -5.28 -4.41 0.89
CA LEU A 10 -5.70 -3.96 -0.43
C LEU A 10 -5.98 -5.16 -1.31
N TYR A 11 -7.24 -5.27 -1.75
CA TYR A 11 -7.67 -6.28 -2.70
C TYR A 11 -7.89 -5.64 -4.08
N ALA A 12 -7.08 -6.05 -5.05
CA ALA A 12 -7.17 -5.57 -6.42
C ALA A 12 -8.34 -6.25 -7.15
N VAL A 13 -9.41 -5.50 -7.41
CA VAL A 13 -10.58 -5.97 -8.19
C VAL A 13 -10.36 -5.91 -9.70
N SER A 14 -9.40 -5.10 -10.13
CA SER A 14 -8.93 -4.98 -11.51
C SER A 14 -7.39 -5.05 -11.52
N PRO A 15 -6.75 -5.31 -12.68
CA PRO A 15 -5.30 -5.16 -12.80
C PRO A 15 -4.85 -3.76 -12.38
N VAL A 16 -3.89 -3.68 -11.45
CA VAL A 16 -3.38 -2.41 -10.92
C VAL A 16 -1.98 -2.16 -11.46
N HIS A 17 -1.76 -0.97 -12.00
CA HIS A 17 -0.45 -0.50 -12.44
C HIS A 17 0.05 0.63 -11.53
N MET A 18 0.89 0.27 -10.55
CA MET A 18 1.66 1.25 -9.78
C MET A 18 3.02 1.43 -10.46
N GLY A 19 3.20 2.52 -11.21
CA GLY A 19 4.39 2.74 -12.04
C GLY A 19 5.66 3.02 -11.23
N ALA A 20 6.78 2.41 -11.64
CA ALA A 20 8.10 2.63 -11.05
C ALA A 20 8.96 3.65 -11.83
N GLY A 21 8.35 4.38 -12.77
CA GLY A 21 9.06 5.16 -13.79
C GLY A 21 9.41 4.32 -15.02
N THR A 22 10.23 4.86 -15.90
CA THR A 22 10.75 4.14 -17.06
C THR A 22 12.02 3.38 -16.70
N ALA A 23 12.14 2.13 -17.15
CA ALA A 23 13.33 1.33 -16.95
C ALA A 23 14.02 1.04 -18.28
N VAL A 24 15.35 0.99 -18.26
CA VAL A 24 16.13 0.43 -19.38
C VAL A 24 16.04 -1.09 -19.24
N GLY A 25 15.11 -1.72 -19.95
CA GLY A 25 14.85 -3.14 -19.87
C GLY A 25 13.85 -3.60 -20.94
N LEU A 26 13.45 -4.88 -20.88
CA LEU A 26 12.46 -5.45 -21.80
C LEU A 26 11.06 -4.84 -21.62
N ILE A 27 10.77 -4.36 -20.41
CA ILE A 27 9.48 -3.76 -20.06
C ILE A 27 9.70 -2.25 -19.91
N ASP A 28 9.08 -1.48 -20.78
CA ASP A 28 9.22 -0.01 -20.79
C ASP A 28 8.74 0.63 -19.48
N ASN A 29 7.55 0.21 -19.04
CA ASN A 29 6.86 0.72 -17.85
C ASN A 29 6.64 -0.40 -16.83
N PRO A 30 7.65 -0.73 -15.99
CA PRO A 30 7.49 -1.72 -14.95
C PRO A 30 6.64 -1.20 -13.79
N ILE A 31 5.99 -2.15 -13.10
CA ILE A 31 5.36 -1.89 -11.81
C ILE A 31 6.40 -1.75 -10.69
N GLN A 32 6.03 -1.04 -9.63
CA GLN A 32 6.81 -0.88 -8.41
C GLN A 32 7.09 -2.22 -7.75
N ARG A 33 8.36 -2.39 -7.33
CA ARG A 33 8.86 -3.57 -6.65
C ARG A 33 9.80 -3.17 -5.54
N GLU A 34 9.78 -3.93 -4.45
CA GLU A 34 10.78 -3.83 -3.41
C GLU A 34 12.16 -4.27 -3.94
N ARG A 35 13.20 -3.48 -3.72
CA ARG A 35 14.55 -3.79 -4.25
C ARG A 35 15.16 -5.07 -3.67
N HIS A 36 14.88 -5.37 -2.39
CA HIS A 36 15.49 -6.48 -1.67
C HIS A 36 14.75 -7.82 -1.86
N THR A 37 13.47 -7.82 -2.21
CA THR A 37 12.70 -9.05 -2.47
C THR A 37 12.31 -9.23 -3.94
N GLY A 38 12.24 -8.15 -4.71
CA GLY A 38 11.64 -8.15 -6.04
C GLY A 38 10.11 -8.28 -6.03
N HIS A 39 9.45 -8.37 -4.86
CA HIS A 39 8.00 -8.48 -4.77
C HIS A 39 7.33 -7.18 -5.23
N PRO A 40 6.18 -7.26 -5.92
CA PRO A 40 5.32 -6.10 -6.17
C PRO A 40 4.99 -5.38 -4.86
N CYS A 41 5.03 -4.06 -4.88
CA CYS A 41 4.61 -3.22 -3.76
C CYS A 41 3.91 -1.96 -4.24
N PHE A 42 3.09 -1.35 -3.38
CA PHE A 42 2.57 -0.01 -3.61
C PHE A 42 3.23 0.94 -2.62
N ALA A 43 3.94 1.95 -3.12
CA ALA A 43 4.53 2.97 -2.28
C ALA A 43 3.45 3.71 -1.46
N GLY A 44 3.71 3.95 -0.18
CA GLY A 44 2.81 4.63 0.74
C GLY A 44 2.48 6.05 0.26
N SER A 45 3.40 6.71 -0.44
CA SER A 45 3.16 8.00 -1.10
C SER A 45 2.11 7.90 -2.21
N GLY A 46 2.14 6.83 -3.01
CA GLY A 46 1.16 6.58 -4.06
C GLY A 46 -0.23 6.29 -3.49
N ILE A 47 -0.30 5.47 -2.43
CA ILE A 47 -1.55 5.19 -1.71
C ILE A 47 -2.10 6.50 -1.10
N LYS A 48 -1.25 7.27 -0.41
CA LYS A 48 -1.62 8.56 0.17
C LYS A 48 -2.17 9.52 -0.88
N GLY A 49 -1.53 9.62 -2.04
CA GLY A 49 -1.98 10.46 -3.14
C GLY A 49 -3.35 10.04 -3.68
N ALA A 50 -3.55 8.75 -3.91
CA ALA A 50 -4.83 8.21 -4.37
C ALA A 50 -5.97 8.45 -3.36
N VAL A 51 -5.71 8.22 -2.07
CA VAL A 51 -6.71 8.47 -1.00
C VAL A 51 -6.98 9.96 -0.84
N ARG A 52 -5.95 10.83 -0.90
CA ARG A 52 -6.13 12.29 -0.85
C ARG A 52 -7.03 12.76 -1.98
N HIS A 53 -6.77 12.31 -3.21
CA HIS A 53 -7.55 12.67 -4.40
C HIS A 53 -8.99 12.16 -4.32
N GLY A 54 -9.19 10.93 -3.83
CA GLY A 54 -10.51 10.32 -3.69
C GLY A 54 -11.26 10.67 -2.40
N PHE A 55 -10.71 11.52 -1.52
CA PHE A 55 -11.23 11.69 -0.16
C PHE A 55 -12.68 12.17 -0.11
N SER A 56 -13.03 13.17 -0.92
CA SER A 56 -14.42 13.65 -1.02
C SER A 56 -15.35 12.57 -1.60
N ALA A 57 -14.87 11.81 -2.60
CA ALA A 57 -15.65 10.78 -3.27
C ALA A 57 -16.01 9.60 -2.34
N ILE A 58 -15.20 9.35 -1.32
CA ILE A 58 -15.47 8.35 -0.28
C ILE A 58 -16.23 8.91 0.93
N GLY A 59 -16.77 10.14 0.82
CA GLY A 59 -17.57 10.79 1.87
C GLY A 59 -16.77 11.56 2.92
N GLY A 60 -15.50 11.86 2.66
CA GLY A 60 -14.67 12.69 3.53
C GLY A 60 -15.00 14.19 3.41
N ASP A 61 -14.82 14.93 4.50
CA ASP A 61 -14.97 16.39 4.51
C ASP A 61 -13.73 17.07 3.92
N GLU A 62 -13.88 17.81 2.82
CA GLU A 62 -12.81 18.53 2.13
C GLU A 62 -11.98 19.42 3.06
N LYS A 63 -12.61 19.99 4.09
CA LYS A 63 -11.93 20.84 5.08
C LYS A 63 -10.85 20.10 5.88
N LEU A 64 -10.89 18.78 5.90
CA LEU A 64 -9.92 17.94 6.61
C LEU A 64 -8.74 17.53 5.73
N ILE A 65 -8.79 17.75 4.41
CA ILE A 65 -7.76 17.27 3.48
C ILE A 65 -6.38 17.76 3.88
N ASP A 66 -6.19 19.06 4.06
CA ASP A 66 -4.87 19.60 4.38
C ASP A 66 -4.41 19.19 5.77
N ARG A 67 -5.32 19.11 6.74
CA ARG A 67 -5.01 18.65 8.11
C ARG A 67 -4.55 17.19 8.13
N LEU A 68 -5.16 16.33 7.34
CA LEU A 68 -4.84 14.91 7.29
C LEU A 68 -3.62 14.64 6.39
N PHE A 69 -3.62 15.15 5.16
CA PHE A 69 -2.63 14.81 4.14
C PHE A 69 -1.47 15.80 4.02
N GLY A 70 -1.60 16.98 4.62
CA GLY A 70 -0.69 18.11 4.46
C GLY A 70 -1.18 19.09 3.37
N PRO A 71 -0.88 20.40 3.51
CA PRO A 71 -1.27 21.42 2.54
C PRO A 71 -0.48 21.27 1.23
N GLU A 72 -0.96 21.90 0.16
CA GLU A 72 -0.23 21.92 -1.12
C GLU A 72 1.07 22.73 -1.04
N ALA A 73 2.04 22.35 -1.88
CA ALA A 73 3.31 23.05 -1.98
C ALA A 73 3.07 24.50 -2.43
N GLY A 74 3.64 25.46 -1.71
CA GLY A 74 3.44 26.89 -1.97
C GLY A 74 2.31 27.54 -1.17
N SER A 75 1.63 26.80 -0.30
CA SER A 75 0.69 27.38 0.67
C SER A 75 1.41 28.29 1.68
N ALA A 76 0.76 29.37 2.10
CA ALA A 76 1.33 30.32 3.07
C ALA A 76 1.48 29.72 4.48
N ASP A 77 0.65 28.74 4.81
CA ASP A 77 0.71 27.99 6.07
C ASP A 77 1.12 26.54 5.76
N LEU A 78 2.36 26.19 6.11
CA LEU A 78 2.94 24.88 5.87
C LEU A 78 2.98 24.08 7.16
N HIS A 79 2.29 22.96 7.18
CA HIS A 79 2.32 22.01 8.28
C HIS A 79 2.34 20.56 7.79
N ALA A 80 2.75 19.63 8.65
CA ALA A 80 2.68 18.21 8.31
C ALA A 80 1.22 17.70 8.31
N GLY A 81 0.95 16.67 7.51
CA GLY A 81 -0.31 15.93 7.59
C GLY A 81 -0.35 15.04 8.83
N ALA A 82 -1.53 14.88 9.43
CA ALA A 82 -1.73 14.07 10.63
C ALA A 82 -1.62 12.54 10.41
N ILE A 83 -1.69 12.05 9.16
CA ILE A 83 -1.65 10.61 8.86
C ILE A 83 -0.40 10.21 8.08
N SER A 84 0.11 9.02 8.40
CA SER A 84 1.24 8.38 7.74
C SER A 84 0.81 7.07 7.10
N PHE A 85 1.17 6.87 5.83
CA PHE A 85 0.90 5.65 5.08
C PHE A 85 2.20 4.86 4.94
N GLY A 86 2.15 3.59 5.35
CA GLY A 86 3.22 2.64 5.04
C GLY A 86 3.10 2.08 3.63
N ASP A 87 4.20 1.53 3.11
CA ASP A 87 4.21 0.81 1.84
C ASP A 87 3.36 -0.47 1.96
N ALA A 88 2.49 -0.71 0.97
CA ALA A 88 1.75 -1.97 0.91
C ALA A 88 2.64 -3.04 0.27
N GLN A 89 2.95 -4.07 1.06
CA GLN A 89 3.69 -5.25 0.61
C GLN A 89 2.75 -6.37 0.16
N LEU A 90 3.23 -7.20 -0.75
CA LEU A 90 2.50 -8.38 -1.20
C LEU A 90 2.26 -9.37 -0.04
N VAL A 91 1.00 -9.78 0.15
CA VAL A 91 0.60 -10.84 1.09
C VAL A 91 0.30 -12.14 0.36
N ALA A 92 -0.49 -12.08 -0.71
CA ALA A 92 -0.77 -13.21 -1.58
C ALA A 92 -1.03 -12.73 -3.02
N LEU A 93 -0.66 -13.55 -3.99
CA LEU A 93 -0.80 -13.26 -5.42
C LEU A 93 -1.71 -14.31 -6.08
N PRO A 94 -2.71 -13.90 -6.88
CA PRO A 94 -3.49 -14.86 -7.65
C PRO A 94 -2.61 -15.49 -8.74
N VAL A 95 -2.50 -16.81 -8.74
CA VAL A 95 -1.76 -17.60 -9.73
C VAL A 95 -2.67 -18.66 -10.31
N ARG A 96 -2.64 -18.83 -11.64
CA ARG A 96 -3.42 -19.85 -12.35
C ARG A 96 -3.14 -21.25 -11.77
N SER A 97 -4.20 -22.01 -11.56
CA SER A 97 -4.16 -23.41 -11.09
C SER A 97 -4.97 -24.30 -12.02
N LEU A 98 -4.50 -25.54 -12.25
CA LEU A 98 -5.23 -26.54 -13.03
C LEU A 98 -6.55 -26.95 -12.34
N ARG A 99 -6.62 -26.85 -11.01
CA ARG A 99 -7.81 -27.14 -10.21
C ARG A 99 -8.30 -25.86 -9.52
N GLY A 100 -9.57 -25.52 -9.70
CA GLY A 100 -10.17 -24.33 -9.08
C GLY A 100 -9.88 -23.01 -9.81
N GLY A 101 -9.32 -23.05 -11.02
CA GLY A 101 -9.05 -21.87 -11.86
C GLY A 101 -7.80 -21.09 -11.43
N TYR A 102 -7.75 -20.63 -10.18
CA TYR A 102 -6.59 -19.95 -9.60
C TYR A 102 -6.51 -20.19 -8.08
N VAL A 103 -5.35 -19.89 -7.50
CA VAL A 103 -5.11 -19.90 -6.06
C VAL A 103 -4.42 -18.62 -5.64
N TYR A 104 -4.62 -18.20 -4.39
CA TYR A 104 -3.82 -17.14 -3.79
C TYR A 104 -2.52 -17.75 -3.26
N ALA A 105 -1.46 -17.66 -4.05
CA ALA A 105 -0.15 -18.14 -3.68
C ALA A 105 0.53 -17.15 -2.72
N THR A 106 1.20 -17.67 -1.70
CA THR A 106 2.02 -16.89 -0.76
C THR A 106 3.30 -17.68 -0.44
N CYS A 107 4.18 -17.11 0.38
CA CYS A 107 5.41 -17.75 0.84
C CYS A 107 5.71 -17.39 2.31
N PRO A 108 6.55 -18.17 3.01
CA PRO A 108 6.91 -17.91 4.40
C PRO A 108 7.41 -16.48 4.64
N GLN A 109 8.15 -15.92 3.68
CA GLN A 109 8.67 -14.55 3.75
C GLN A 109 7.55 -13.50 3.70
N ALA A 110 6.56 -13.64 2.81
CA ALA A 110 5.43 -12.72 2.70
C ALA A 110 4.55 -12.75 3.96
N VAL A 111 4.23 -13.96 4.45
CA VAL A 111 3.45 -14.17 5.68
C VAL A 111 4.18 -13.62 6.90
N SER A 112 5.47 -13.93 7.06
CA SER A 112 6.28 -13.45 8.18
C SER A 112 6.39 -11.93 8.21
N ARG A 113 6.55 -11.29 7.05
CA ARG A 113 6.60 -9.82 6.96
C ARG A 113 5.25 -9.17 7.25
N ALA A 114 4.15 -9.76 6.80
CA ALA A 114 2.81 -9.28 7.11
C ALA A 114 2.52 -9.40 8.62
N SER A 115 2.84 -10.55 9.22
CA SER A 115 2.77 -10.76 10.67
C SER A 115 3.60 -9.74 11.45
N ARG A 116 4.83 -9.47 11.01
CA ARG A 116 5.69 -8.42 11.62
C ARG A 116 5.04 -7.03 11.58
N LEU A 117 4.44 -6.62 10.47
CA LEU A 117 3.75 -5.31 10.40
C LEU A 117 2.53 -5.25 11.32
N LEU A 118 1.76 -6.33 11.41
CA LEU A 118 0.60 -6.41 12.29
C LEU A 118 1.01 -6.35 13.77
N GLN A 119 2.12 -7.00 14.13
CA GLN A 119 2.66 -6.93 15.49
C GLN A 119 3.10 -5.51 15.89
N LEU A 120 3.60 -4.69 14.95
CA LEU A 120 3.97 -3.29 15.22
C LEU A 120 2.77 -2.44 15.68
N ILE A 121 1.55 -2.81 15.28
CA ILE A 121 0.31 -2.13 15.69
C ILE A 121 -0.44 -2.89 16.79
N GLY A 122 0.21 -3.87 17.43
CA GLY A 122 -0.35 -4.65 18.54
C GLY A 122 -1.26 -5.81 18.14
N VAL A 123 -1.38 -6.12 16.84
CA VAL A 123 -2.18 -7.26 16.36
C VAL A 123 -1.34 -8.54 16.47
N ARG A 124 -1.80 -9.50 17.28
CA ARG A 124 -1.16 -10.82 17.40
C ARG A 124 -1.64 -11.73 16.28
N CYS A 125 -0.71 -12.29 15.52
CA CYS A 125 -0.99 -13.24 14.43
C CYS A 125 -0.51 -14.64 14.82
N SER A 126 -1.39 -15.64 14.74
CA SER A 126 -1.07 -17.06 14.92
C SER A 126 -0.97 -17.79 13.58
N TRP A 127 -0.42 -17.11 12.57
CA TRP A 127 -0.32 -17.68 11.22
C TRP A 127 0.83 -18.69 11.16
N PRO A 128 0.64 -19.85 10.51
CA PRO A 128 1.73 -20.78 10.27
C PRO A 128 2.75 -20.12 9.34
N ALA A 129 4.02 -20.08 9.75
CA ALA A 129 5.12 -19.62 8.93
C ALA A 129 5.60 -20.71 7.98
#